data_AF-A0A1C6GUX9-F1
#
_entry.id   AF-A0A1C6GUX9-F1
#
_cell.length_a   1.000
_cell.length_b   1.000
_cell.length_c   1.000
_cell.angle_alpha   90.00
_cell.angle_beta   90.00
_cell.angle_gamma   90.00
#
_symmetry.space_group_name_H-M   'P 1'
#
loop_
_entity.id
_entity.type
_entity.pdbx_description
1 polymer ?
#
loop_
_entity_poly.entity_id
_entity_poly.type
_entity_poly.pdbx_seq_one_letter_code
_entity_poly.pdbx_strand_id
1 'polypeptide(L)'
;MQTIIVLLNPGMLENADLDLRYRIPDRIEEVSNSLIQSNGYDYIDTEDGEPGPLMGIWLETENAHKNWHIVRDLFQREKFIGNDLSLSAQIYISEKDTDDLENCVLVFPE
;
A
#
# COMPACT_ATOMS: atom_id res chain seq x y z
N MET A 1 8.02 -15.50 2.17
CA MET A 1 7.95 -14.34 1.25
C MET A 1 8.07 -13.08 2.10
N GLN A 2 8.61 -11.99 1.56
CA GLN A 2 8.61 -10.69 2.21
C GLN A 2 7.36 -9.92 1.80
N THR A 3 7.02 -8.88 2.56
CA THR A 3 5.78 -8.13 2.36
C THR A 3 6.07 -6.65 2.12
N ILE A 4 5.38 -6.06 1.15
CA ILE A 4 5.18 -4.61 1.05
C ILE A 4 3.73 -4.32 1.46
N ILE A 5 3.51 -3.40 2.39
CA ILE A 5 2.16 -2.96 2.79
C ILE A 5 1.94 -1.54 2.28
N VAL A 6 0.85 -1.32 1.55
CA VAL A 6 0.34 0.01 1.22
C VAL A 6 -0.78 0.34 2.19
N LEU A 7 -0.61 1.41 2.95
CA LEU A 7 -1.60 1.89 3.91
C LEU A 7 -2.22 3.20 3.41
N LEU A 8 -3.55 3.25 3.37
CA LEU A 8 -4.31 4.42 2.94
C LEU A 8 -5.21 4.90 4.08
N ASN A 9 -5.13 6.19 4.38
CA ASN A 9 -6.08 6.86 5.26
C ASN A 9 -7.21 7.47 4.40
N PRO A 10 -8.48 7.05 4.56
CA PRO A 10 -9.59 7.58 3.77
C PRO A 10 -9.79 9.09 3.94
N GLY A 11 -9.42 9.68 5.09
CA GLY A 11 -9.48 11.12 5.33
C GLY A 11 -8.45 11.94 4.53
N MET A 12 -7.44 11.29 3.95
CA MET A 12 -6.40 11.90 3.11
C MET A 12 -6.64 11.70 1.61
N LEU A 13 -7.68 10.94 1.23
CA LEU A 13 -8.00 10.65 -0.17
C LEU A 13 -8.96 11.71 -0.74
N GLU A 14 -8.70 12.14 -1.97
CA GLU A 14 -9.64 12.98 -2.73
C GLU A 14 -10.91 12.19 -3.09
N ASN A 15 -10.78 10.88 -3.26
CA ASN A 15 -11.86 9.94 -3.57
C ASN A 15 -11.61 8.58 -2.87
N ALA A 16 -12.24 8.35 -1.73
CA ALA A 16 -12.12 7.12 -0.95
C ALA A 16 -12.94 5.95 -1.54
N ASP A 17 -12.80 5.71 -2.85
CA ASP A 17 -13.47 4.62 -3.54
C ASP A 17 -12.91 3.26 -3.11
N LEU A 18 -13.79 2.33 -2.80
CA LEU A 18 -13.44 0.99 -2.34
C LEU A 18 -12.76 0.15 -3.42
N ASP A 19 -12.91 0.49 -4.71
CA ASP A 19 -12.22 -0.20 -5.80
C ASP A 19 -10.70 -0.03 -5.73
N LEU A 20 -10.18 0.94 -4.96
CA LEU A 20 -8.73 1.12 -4.74
C LEU A 20 -8.06 -0.17 -4.25
N ARG A 21 -8.76 -0.97 -3.42
CA ARG A 21 -8.24 -2.24 -2.89
C ARG A 21 -7.94 -3.31 -3.94
N TYR A 22 -8.48 -3.16 -5.15
CA TYR A 22 -8.20 -4.04 -6.29
C TYR A 22 -7.35 -3.32 -7.34
N ARG A 23 -7.66 -2.05 -7.64
CA ARG A 23 -6.95 -1.29 -8.69
C ARG A 23 -5.48 -1.06 -8.38
N ILE A 24 -5.15 -0.82 -7.12
CA ILE A 24 -3.76 -0.61 -6.67
C ILE A 24 -2.94 -1.89 -6.85
N PRO A 25 -3.30 -3.04 -6.24
CA PRO A 25 -2.52 -4.26 -6.40
C PRO A 25 -2.45 -4.73 -7.84
N ASP A 26 -3.55 -4.68 -8.60
CA ASP A 26 -3.55 -5.08 -10.02
C ASP A 26 -2.52 -4.29 -10.83
N ARG A 27 -2.47 -2.97 -10.63
CA ARG A 27 -1.54 -2.11 -11.36
C ARG A 27 -0.10 -2.33 -10.92
N ILE A 28 0.14 -2.56 -9.63
CA ILE A 28 1.48 -2.89 -9.10
C ILE A 28 2.00 -4.20 -9.71
N GLU A 29 1.15 -5.22 -9.79
CA GLU A 29 1.50 -6.50 -10.41
C GLU A 29 1.90 -6.33 -11.87
N GLU A 30 1.10 -5.55 -12.63
CA GLU A 30 1.37 -5.27 -14.04
C GLU A 30 2.71 -4.55 -14.25
N VAL A 31 2.97 -3.44 -13.53
CA VAL A 31 4.20 -2.66 -13.74
C VAL A 31 5.45 -3.35 -13.19
N SER A 32 5.28 -4.26 -12.25
CA SER A 32 6.39 -5.04 -11.67
C SER A 32 6.70 -6.31 -12.45
N ASN A 33 5.93 -6.66 -13.49
CA ASN A 33 5.99 -7.95 -14.18
C ASN A 33 5.86 -9.13 -13.20
N SER A 34 4.85 -9.07 -12.32
CA SER A 34 4.56 -10.09 -11.29
C SER A 34 5.66 -10.32 -10.24
N LEU A 35 6.64 -9.40 -10.13
CA LEU A 35 7.61 -9.41 -9.02
C LEU A 35 6.98 -9.04 -7.67
N ILE A 36 5.89 -8.28 -7.72
CA ILE A 36 5.08 -7.90 -6.56
C ILE A 36 3.65 -8.34 -6.90
N GLN A 37 3.06 -9.19 -6.06
CA GLN A 37 1.72 -9.73 -6.28
C GLN A 37 0.81 -9.40 -5.11
N SER A 38 -0.50 -9.37 -5.35
CA SER A 38 -1.47 -9.14 -4.28
C SER A 38 -1.47 -10.29 -3.28
N ASN A 39 -1.41 -9.96 -1.99
CA ASN A 39 -1.63 -10.90 -0.88
C ASN A 39 -2.84 -10.48 -0.01
N GLY A 40 -3.79 -9.76 -0.60
CA GLY A 40 -5.03 -9.34 0.05
C GLY A 40 -5.00 -7.94 0.66
N TYR A 41 -6.10 -7.60 1.33
CA TYR A 41 -6.29 -6.32 2.00
C TYR A 41 -7.11 -6.53 3.29
N ASP A 42 -6.96 -5.61 4.23
CA ASP A 42 -7.79 -5.55 5.43
C ASP A 42 -8.01 -4.09 5.88
N TYR A 43 -8.96 -3.90 6.78
CA TYR A 43 -9.25 -2.62 7.39
C TYR A 43 -8.67 -2.57 8.80
N ILE A 44 -7.88 -1.52 9.08
CA ILE A 44 -7.26 -1.30 10.39
C ILE A 44 -8.04 -0.20 11.08
N ASP A 45 -8.64 -0.51 12.22
CA ASP A 45 -9.35 0.47 13.03
C ASP A 45 -8.41 1.58 13.49
N THR A 46 -8.91 2.81 13.47
CA THR A 46 -8.23 3.98 14.02
C THR A 46 -8.78 4.30 15.40
N GLU A 47 -8.04 5.09 16.18
CA GLU A 47 -8.55 5.61 17.45
C GLU A 47 -9.81 6.48 17.24
N ASP A 48 -10.64 6.57 18.29
CA ASP A 48 -11.88 7.34 18.26
C ASP A 48 -11.62 8.82 17.90
N GLY A 49 -12.21 9.26 16.79
CA GLY A 49 -12.11 10.64 16.30
C GLY A 49 -11.14 10.84 15.14
N GLU A 50 -10.31 9.84 14.82
CA GLU A 50 -9.48 9.84 13.62
C GLU A 50 -10.26 9.28 12.41
N PRO A 51 -9.99 9.77 11.18
CA PRO A 51 -10.62 9.23 9.99
C PRO A 51 -10.15 7.79 9.73
N GLY A 52 -11.10 6.86 9.68
CA GLY A 52 -10.86 5.44 9.47
C GLY A 52 -12.13 4.66 9.12
N PRO A 53 -12.02 3.33 8.98
CA PRO A 53 -10.80 2.54 9.17
C PRO A 53 -9.77 2.78 8.05
N LEU A 54 -8.49 2.59 8.35
CA LEU A 54 -7.44 2.61 7.34
C LEU A 54 -7.57 1.39 6.44
N MET A 55 -7.22 1.53 5.16
CA MET A 55 -7.13 0.42 4.24
C MET A 55 -5.68 -0.02 4.12
N GLY A 56 -5.36 -1.22 4.60
CA GLY A 56 -4.08 -1.87 4.36
C GLY A 56 -4.18 -2.83 3.17
N ILE A 57 -3.21 -2.79 2.28
CA ILE A 57 -3.08 -3.69 1.13
C ILE A 57 -1.74 -4.39 1.26
N TRP A 58 -1.76 -5.72 1.41
CA TRP A 58 -0.57 -6.54 1.56
C TRP A 58 -0.16 -7.08 0.19
N LEU A 59 1.13 -6.97 -0.11
CA LEU A 59 1.72 -7.39 -1.37
C LEU A 59 2.90 -8.32 -1.08
N GLU A 60 2.90 -9.51 -1.67
CA GLU A 60 3.99 -10.46 -1.52
C GLU A 60 5.10 -10.20 -2.55
N THR A 61 6.35 -10.35 -2.12
CA THR A 61 7.52 -10.22 -2.99
C THR A 61 8.76 -10.91 -2.41
N GLU A 62 9.68 -11.35 -3.27
CA GLU A 62 10.91 -12.02 -2.82
C GLU A 62 11.86 -11.08 -2.08
N ASN A 63 11.82 -9.78 -2.40
CA ASN A 63 12.70 -8.78 -1.80
C ASN A 63 12.02 -7.42 -1.67
N ALA A 64 11.38 -7.18 -0.52
CA ALA A 64 10.65 -5.94 -0.25
C ALA A 64 11.60 -4.73 -0.25
N HIS A 65 12.79 -4.86 0.32
CA HIS A 65 13.82 -3.80 0.35
C HIS A 65 14.24 -3.31 -1.05
N LYS A 66 14.25 -4.18 -2.07
CA LYS A 66 14.57 -3.81 -3.45
C LYS A 66 13.35 -3.36 -4.23
N ASN A 67 12.19 -3.94 -3.96
CA ASN A 67 11.04 -3.83 -4.85
C ASN A 67 10.06 -2.70 -4.45
N TRP A 68 10.08 -2.23 -3.20
CA TRP A 68 9.14 -1.18 -2.74
C TRP A 68 9.22 0.12 -3.54
N HIS A 69 10.40 0.45 -4.09
CA HIS A 69 10.59 1.62 -4.95
C HIS A 69 9.70 1.58 -6.21
N ILE A 70 9.37 0.39 -6.73
CA ILE A 70 8.46 0.26 -7.88
C ILE A 70 7.07 0.79 -7.53
N VAL A 71 6.59 0.51 -6.31
CA VAL A 71 5.29 0.99 -5.80
C VAL A 71 5.32 2.51 -5.62
N ARG A 72 6.38 3.04 -4.99
CA ARG A 72 6.57 4.49 -4.84
C ARG A 72 6.58 5.19 -6.20
N ASP A 73 7.39 4.71 -7.13
CA ASP A 73 7.56 5.33 -8.44
C ASP A 73 6.24 5.26 -9.25
N LEU A 74 5.43 4.23 -9.07
CA LEU A 74 4.08 4.14 -9.65
C LEU A 74 3.17 5.24 -9.07
N PHE A 75 3.12 5.39 -7.75
CA PHE A 75 2.27 6.40 -7.09
C PHE A 75 2.67 7.83 -7.45
N GLN A 76 3.94 8.08 -7.77
CA GLN A 76 4.40 9.40 -8.25
C GLN A 76 4.05 9.67 -9.71
N ARG A 77 3.77 8.64 -10.51
CA ARG A 77 3.52 8.77 -11.96
C ARG A 77 2.05 8.71 -12.34
N GLU A 78 1.24 8.01 -11.55
CA GLU A 78 -0.15 7.70 -11.89
C GLU A 78 -1.11 8.10 -10.77
N LYS A 79 -2.31 8.53 -11.18
CA LYS A 79 -3.43 8.73 -10.26
C LYS A 79 -4.32 7.49 -10.22
N PHE A 80 -4.84 7.17 -9.03
CA PHE A 80 -5.73 6.03 -8.81
C PHE A 80 -7.13 6.53 -8.48
N ILE A 81 -8.07 6.35 -9.41
CA ILE A 81 -9.47 6.79 -9.25
C ILE A 81 -9.57 8.28 -8.83
N GLY A 82 -8.69 9.12 -9.41
CA GLY A 82 -8.59 10.55 -9.11
C GLY A 82 -7.59 10.91 -7.99
N ASN A 83 -7.19 9.96 -7.14
CA ASN A 83 -6.26 10.19 -6.04
C ASN A 83 -4.81 10.27 -6.51
N ASP A 84 -4.06 11.23 -5.96
CA ASP A 84 -2.60 11.25 -6.00
C ASP A 84 -2.04 10.54 -4.77
N LEU A 85 -1.70 9.26 -4.92
CA LEU A 85 -1.27 8.42 -3.80
C LEU A 85 0.15 8.77 -3.32
N SER A 86 0.92 9.55 -4.08
CA SER A 86 2.22 10.05 -3.60
C SER A 86 2.10 11.03 -2.43
N LEU A 87 0.90 11.58 -2.21
CA LEU A 87 0.61 12.53 -1.14
C LEU A 87 -0.09 11.90 0.07
N SER A 88 -0.73 10.74 -0.11
CA SER A 88 -1.66 10.18 0.87
C SER A 88 -1.36 8.74 1.29
N ALA A 89 -0.55 8.00 0.54
CA ALA A 89 -0.20 6.63 0.87
C ALA A 89 1.04 6.55 1.76
N GLN A 90 1.04 5.56 2.64
CA GLN A 90 2.23 5.12 3.35
C GLN A 90 2.64 3.74 2.84
N ILE A 91 3.94 3.50 2.70
CA ILE A 91 4.48 2.19 2.28
C ILE A 91 5.35 1.65 3.41
N TYR A 92 5.03 0.44 3.84
CA TYR A 92 5.81 -0.31 4.81
C TYR A 92 6.41 -1.56 4.17
N ILE A 93 7.50 -2.08 4.74
CA ILE A 93 8.08 -3.36 4.37
C ILE A 93 8.26 -4.27 5.58
N SER A 94 8.17 -5.57 5.35
CA SER A 94 8.46 -6.61 6.34
C SER A 94 9.27 -7.74 5.71
N GLU A 95 10.25 -8.27 6.46
CA GLU A 95 10.98 -9.49 6.08
C GLU A 95 10.13 -10.76 6.26
N LYS A 96 9.01 -10.67 6.97
CA LYS A 96 8.06 -11.78 7.16
C LYS A 96 6.82 -11.59 6.29
N ASP A 97 6.15 -12.71 6.07
CA ASP A 97 4.85 -12.72 5.43
C ASP A 97 3.79 -12.21 6.42
N THR A 98 3.00 -11.21 6.00
CA THR A 98 1.87 -10.64 6.76
C THR A 98 2.16 -10.38 8.25
N ASP A 99 3.30 -9.73 8.57
CA ASP A 99 3.61 -9.31 9.94
C ASP A 99 2.67 -8.17 10.39
N ASP A 100 2.55 -7.99 11.70
CA ASP A 100 1.81 -6.86 12.26
C ASP A 100 2.45 -5.54 11.82
N LEU A 101 1.64 -4.53 11.51
CA LEU A 101 2.11 -3.24 11.01
C LEU A 101 3.12 -2.57 11.97
N GLU A 102 2.96 -2.79 13.27
CA GLU A 102 3.87 -2.30 14.33
C GLU A 102 5.29 -2.86 14.21
N ASN A 103 5.45 -4.04 13.60
CA ASN A 103 6.75 -4.67 13.36
C ASN A 103 7.34 -4.31 11.99
N CYS A 104 6.60 -3.57 11.17
CA CYS A 104 6.99 -3.22 9.80
C CYS A 104 7.76 -1.89 9.76
N VAL A 105 8.62 -1.74 8.77
CA VAL A 105 9.43 -0.53 8.58
C VAL A 105 8.74 0.40 7.59
N LEU A 106 8.39 1.60 8.02
CA LEU A 106 7.92 2.67 7.13
C LEU A 106 9.06 3.10 6.19
N VAL A 107 8.82 3.06 4.88
CA VAL A 107 9.78 3.44 3.83
C VAL A 107 9.28 4.57 2.92
N PHE A 108 8.00 4.93 3.03
CA PHE A 108 7.42 6.07 2.32
C PHE A 108 6.24 6.65 3.10
N PRO A 109 6.11 7.99 3.24
CA PRO A 109 7.09 9.01 2.84
C PRO A 109 8.41 8.90 3.63
N GLU A 110 9.52 9.39 3.04
CA GLU A 110 10.85 9.47 3.69
C GLU A 110 10.93 10.61 4.72
#